data_AF-A0A968LJM6-F1
#
_entry.id   AF-A0A968LJM6-F1
#
_cell.length_a   1.000
_cell.length_b   1.000
_cell.length_c   1.000
_cell.angle_alpha   90.00
_cell.angle_beta   90.00
_cell.angle_gamma   90.00
#
_symmetry.space_group_name_H-M   'P 1'
#
loop_
_entity.id
_entity.type
_entity.pdbx_description
1 polymer ?
#
loop_
_entity_poly.entity_id
_entity_poly.type
_entity_poly.pdbx_seq_one_letter_code
_entity_poly.pdbx_strand_id
1 'polypeptide(L)'
;LLPSREKGNKKLRLPSPVLGEGLGGEGLRSVDIKLTQFLPSLAEVPTKELEAIRERAIKSGFDFIDFWAIDFNWQPGKPFTHDWQDYRTRKDRSLKTISDAAYTYPRSGKYIACVKVVDTFGCDTSITIEVEV
;
A
#
# COMPACT_ATOMS: atom_id res chain seq x y z
N LEU A 1 -10.58 -15.41 29.90
CA LEU A 1 -9.37 -15.07 29.13
C LEU A 1 -9.42 -15.86 27.83
N LEU A 2 -9.69 -15.20 26.70
CA LEU A 2 -9.64 -15.83 25.38
C LEU A 2 -8.19 -15.78 24.88
N PRO A 3 -7.66 -16.83 24.24
CA PRO A 3 -6.31 -16.82 23.72
C PRO A 3 -6.22 -15.84 22.53
N SER A 4 -5.25 -14.93 22.62
CA SER A 4 -4.85 -14.04 21.53
C SER A 4 -4.46 -14.89 20.32
N ARG A 5 -5.27 -14.81 19.27
CA ARG A 5 -5.01 -15.41 17.97
C ARG A 5 -3.78 -14.69 17.38
N GLU A 6 -2.66 -15.38 17.27
CA GLU A 6 -1.48 -14.89 16.55
C GLU A 6 -1.90 -14.47 15.14
N LYS A 7 -1.81 -13.16 14.87
CA LYS A 7 -2.04 -12.60 13.53
C LYS A 7 -0.87 -13.05 12.66
N GLY A 8 -1.11 -14.03 11.78
CA GLY A 8 -0.16 -14.42 10.75
C GLY A 8 0.39 -13.19 10.04
N ASN A 9 1.71 -13.13 9.93
CA ASN A 9 2.47 -12.01 9.38
C ASN A 9 1.98 -11.62 7.98
N LYS A 10 1.07 -10.63 7.91
CA LYS A 10 0.66 -9.92 6.70
C LYS A 10 1.86 -9.11 6.21
N LYS A 11 2.72 -9.69 5.37
CA LYS A 11 3.94 -9.03 4.91
C LYS A 11 3.73 -8.34 3.57
N LEU A 12 3.16 -7.15 3.62
CA LEU A 12 3.42 -6.13 2.61
C LEU A 12 4.86 -5.64 2.90
N ARG A 13 5.80 -5.79 1.96
CA ARG A 13 7.10 -5.13 2.13
C ARG A 13 6.87 -3.63 1.97
N LEU A 14 7.55 -2.85 2.81
CA LEU A 14 7.37 -1.41 2.88
C LEU A 14 7.43 -0.80 1.47
N PRO A 15 6.40 -0.05 1.07
CA PRO A 15 6.44 0.80 -0.09
C PRO A 15 7.57 1.80 0.12
N SER A 16 8.24 2.15 -0.96
CA SER A 16 9.34 3.10 -0.90
C SER A 16 8.87 4.43 -1.44
N PRO A 17 9.18 5.55 -0.77
CA PRO A 17 9.00 6.85 -1.36
C PRO A 17 9.91 6.99 -2.58
N VAL A 18 9.37 7.53 -3.66
CA VAL A 18 10.06 7.90 -4.89
C VAL A 18 10.09 9.42 -4.90
N LEU A 19 11.30 9.99 -4.89
CA LEU A 19 11.50 11.44 -4.97
C LEU A 19 11.60 11.84 -6.45
N GLY A 20 10.76 12.79 -6.87
CA GLY A 20 10.87 13.44 -8.17
C GLY A 20 11.72 14.71 -8.07
N GLU A 21 12.73 14.85 -8.94
CA GLU A 21 13.43 16.12 -9.12
C GLU A 21 12.67 16.98 -10.13
N GLY A 22 12.10 18.10 -9.66
CA GLY A 22 11.56 19.14 -10.53
C GLY A 22 12.68 19.88 -11.24
N LEU A 23 12.60 19.99 -12.57
CA LEU A 23 13.52 20.80 -13.38
C LEU A 23 13.36 22.30 -13.05
N GLY A 24 14.28 22.82 -12.22
CA GLY A 24 14.56 24.26 -12.09
C GLY A 24 14.21 24.90 -10.74
N GLY A 25 15.23 25.48 -10.09
CA GLY A 25 15.16 26.53 -9.05
C GLY A 25 14.36 26.20 -7.78
N GLU A 26 15.03 25.81 -6.70
CA GLU A 26 14.43 25.51 -5.38
C GLU A 26 13.12 24.70 -5.46
N GLY A 27 13.15 23.64 -6.27
CA GLY A 27 11.97 22.83 -6.58
C GLY A 27 11.43 22.11 -5.36
N LEU A 28 10.13 22.31 -5.10
CA LEU A 28 9.34 21.54 -4.14
C LEU A 28 9.54 20.03 -4.41
N ARG A 29 10.10 19.31 -3.43
CA ARG A 29 10.28 17.86 -3.55
C ARG A 29 8.92 17.18 -3.50
N SER A 30 8.54 16.55 -4.60
CA SER A 30 7.34 15.73 -4.68
C SER A 30 7.66 14.28 -4.32
N VAL A 31 6.75 13.64 -3.60
CA VAL A 31 6.84 12.25 -3.17
C VAL A 31 5.75 11.44 -3.83
N ASP A 32 6.13 10.32 -4.43
CA ASP A 32 5.24 9.23 -4.80
C ASP A 32 5.58 7.97 -4.00
N ILE A 33 4.65 7.02 -3.90
CA ILE A 33 4.87 5.77 -3.17
C ILE A 33 4.73 4.59 -4.12
N LYS A 34 5.71 3.69 -4.07
CA LYS A 34 5.75 2.47 -4.87
C LYS A 34 5.49 1.23 -4.04
N LEU A 35 4.50 0.43 -4.41
CA LEU A 35 4.33 -0.94 -3.92
C LEU A 35 5.48 -1.82 -4.46
N THR A 36 6.19 -2.49 -3.56
CA THR A 36 7.38 -3.29 -3.91
C THR A 36 7.08 -4.79 -3.89
N GLN A 37 6.25 -5.26 -2.96
CA GLN A 37 5.84 -6.66 -2.86
C GLN A 37 4.55 -6.76 -2.06
N PHE A 38 3.60 -7.56 -2.52
CA PHE A 38 2.34 -7.83 -1.81
C PHE A 38 2.13 -9.34 -1.64
N LEU A 39 1.62 -9.74 -0.47
CA LEU A 39 1.11 -11.07 -0.20
C LEU A 39 -0.29 -10.93 0.42
N PRO A 40 -1.35 -11.47 -0.20
CA PRO A 40 -2.71 -11.37 0.31
C PRO A 40 -2.89 -12.17 1.60
N SER A 41 -3.98 -11.87 2.30
CA SER A 41 -4.45 -12.74 3.38
C SER A 41 -4.98 -14.05 2.80
N LEU A 42 -4.39 -15.18 3.21
CA LEU A 42 -4.83 -16.51 2.78
C LEU A 42 -5.70 -17.23 3.83
N ALA A 43 -6.18 -16.51 4.84
CA ALA A 43 -6.92 -17.10 5.96
C ALA A 43 -8.26 -17.73 5.55
N GLU A 44 -8.91 -17.17 4.53
CA GLU A 44 -10.20 -17.63 4.00
C GLU A 44 -10.05 -18.64 2.86
N VAL A 45 -8.81 -18.97 2.46
CA VAL A 45 -8.54 -19.86 1.34
C VAL A 45 -8.68 -21.32 1.77
N PRO A 46 -9.48 -22.15 1.07
CA PRO A 46 -9.60 -23.57 1.39
C PRO A 46 -8.25 -24.29 1.33
N THR A 47 -8.02 -25.23 2.27
CA THR A 47 -6.73 -25.97 2.38
C THR A 47 -6.30 -26.63 1.07
N LYS A 48 -7.25 -27.11 0.25
CA LYS A 48 -6.97 -27.76 -1.04
C LYS A 48 -6.32 -26.82 -2.07
N GLU A 49 -6.57 -25.51 -1.96
CA GLU A 49 -6.11 -24.50 -2.92
C GLU A 49 -4.99 -23.61 -2.34
N LEU A 50 -4.73 -23.73 -1.04
CA LEU A 50 -3.85 -22.85 -0.28
C LEU A 50 -2.44 -22.77 -0.86
N GLU A 51 -1.80 -23.90 -1.12
CA GLU A 51 -0.42 -23.92 -1.62
C GLU A 51 -0.32 -23.34 -3.04
N ALA A 52 -1.27 -23.68 -3.92
CA ALA A 52 -1.32 -23.13 -5.28
C ALA A 52 -1.49 -21.61 -5.29
N ILE A 53 -2.39 -21.08 -4.44
CA ILE A 53 -2.62 -19.64 -4.31
C ILE A 53 -1.40 -18.97 -3.68
N ARG A 54 -0.76 -19.60 -2.69
CA ARG A 54 0.45 -19.08 -2.06
C ARG A 54 1.62 -18.97 -3.05
N GLU A 55 1.87 -20.00 -3.84
CA GLU A 55 2.89 -19.96 -4.89
C GLU A 55 2.62 -18.86 -5.92
N ARG A 56 1.35 -18.70 -6.32
CA ARG A 56 0.94 -17.62 -7.22
C ARG A 56 1.17 -16.25 -6.60
N ALA A 57 0.83 -16.06 -5.33
CA ALA A 57 1.03 -14.80 -4.62
C ALA A 57 2.52 -14.42 -4.51
N ILE A 58 3.42 -15.41 -4.39
CA ILE A 58 4.87 -15.17 -4.39
C ILE A 58 5.33 -14.66 -5.76
N LYS A 59 4.78 -15.18 -6.86
CA LYS A 59 5.15 -14.83 -8.24
C LYS A 59 4.51 -13.52 -8.72
N SER A 60 3.23 -13.32 -8.39
CA SER A 60 2.37 -12.25 -8.95
C SER A 60 1.45 -11.65 -7.89
N GLY A 61 2.01 -11.23 -6.76
CA GLY A 61 1.25 -10.72 -5.62
C GLY A 61 0.29 -9.58 -5.95
N PHE A 62 0.68 -8.64 -6.82
CA PHE A 62 -0.17 -7.49 -7.17
C PHE A 62 -1.46 -7.84 -7.91
N ASP A 63 -1.57 -9.04 -8.48
CA ASP A 63 -2.82 -9.55 -9.08
C ASP A 63 -3.92 -9.75 -8.04
N PHE A 64 -3.55 -9.87 -6.77
CA PHE A 64 -4.46 -10.02 -5.65
C PHE A 64 -4.89 -8.68 -5.04
N ILE A 65 -4.50 -7.54 -5.61
CA ILE A 65 -4.93 -6.23 -5.14
C ILE A 65 -6.09 -5.74 -5.99
N ASP A 66 -7.23 -5.47 -5.36
CA ASP A 66 -8.37 -4.80 -6.01
C ASP A 66 -8.39 -3.29 -5.76
N PHE A 67 -7.90 -2.82 -4.60
CA PHE A 67 -7.85 -1.40 -4.26
C PHE A 67 -6.63 -1.08 -3.41
N TRP A 68 -6.03 0.10 -3.62
CA TRP A 68 -5.10 0.68 -2.65
C TRP A 68 -5.17 2.20 -2.60
N ALA A 69 -4.80 2.77 -1.46
CA ALA A 69 -4.81 4.20 -1.21
C ALA A 69 -3.66 4.63 -0.31
N ILE A 70 -3.35 5.92 -0.38
CA ILE A 70 -2.31 6.60 0.37
C ILE A 70 -2.92 7.78 1.13
N ASP A 71 -2.59 7.87 2.41
CA ASP A 71 -2.66 9.07 3.24
C ASP A 71 -1.22 9.53 3.45
N PHE A 72 -0.82 10.67 2.85
CA PHE A 72 0.57 11.11 2.88
C PHE A 72 0.96 11.75 4.22
N ASN A 73 0.00 12.11 5.07
CA ASN A 73 0.22 12.79 6.34
C ASN A 73 -0.64 12.16 7.46
N TRP A 74 -0.56 10.85 7.55
CA TRP A 74 -1.38 10.06 8.45
C TRP A 74 -1.03 10.34 9.91
N GLN A 75 -2.06 10.41 10.75
CA GLN A 75 -1.91 10.66 12.18
C GLN A 75 -2.70 9.62 13.00
N PRO A 76 -2.13 9.06 14.08
CA PRO A 76 -2.85 8.19 15.00
C PRO A 76 -4.12 8.85 15.54
N GLY A 77 -5.24 8.12 15.51
CA GLY A 77 -6.52 8.58 16.03
C GLY A 77 -7.27 9.57 15.12
N LYS A 78 -6.75 9.89 13.93
CA LYS A 78 -7.48 10.64 12.89
C LYS A 78 -8.06 9.70 11.83
N PRO A 79 -9.16 10.11 11.16
CA PRO A 79 -9.65 9.40 9.99
C PRO A 79 -8.56 9.35 8.90
N PHE A 80 -8.48 8.23 8.20
CA PHE A 80 -7.60 8.07 7.04
C PHE A 80 -8.09 8.97 5.89
N THR A 81 -7.20 9.80 5.34
CA THR A 81 -7.51 10.61 4.15
C THR A 81 -7.07 9.90 2.87
N HIS A 82 -7.92 9.92 1.85
CA HIS A 82 -7.62 9.33 0.56
C HIS A 82 -6.94 10.35 -0.34
N ASP A 83 -5.71 10.74 0.00
CA ASP A 83 -4.95 11.73 -0.78
C ASP A 83 -4.64 11.23 -2.20
N TRP A 84 -4.45 9.91 -2.33
CA TRP A 84 -4.33 9.22 -3.60
C TRP A 84 -4.92 7.80 -3.50
N GLN A 85 -5.49 7.29 -4.59
CA GLN A 85 -5.99 5.92 -4.65
C GLN A 85 -6.03 5.38 -6.08
N ASP A 86 -5.95 4.06 -6.21
CA ASP A 86 -6.19 3.35 -7.46
C ASP A 86 -6.88 2.00 -7.20
N TYR A 87 -7.66 1.53 -8.18
CA TYR A 87 -8.48 0.34 -8.04
C TYR A 87 -8.78 -0.33 -9.38
N ARG A 88 -8.89 -1.66 -9.34
CA ARG A 88 -9.31 -2.45 -10.50
C ARG A 88 -10.81 -2.31 -10.69
N THR A 89 -11.25 -2.22 -11.94
CA THR A 89 -12.65 -2.30 -12.31
C THR A 89 -12.94 -3.60 -13.04
N ARG A 90 -14.22 -3.89 -13.32
CA ARG A 90 -14.59 -5.04 -14.15
C ARG A 90 -14.13 -4.88 -15.60
N LYS A 91 -13.99 -3.63 -16.08
CA LYS A 91 -13.62 -3.31 -17.47
C LYS A 91 -12.11 -3.17 -17.64
N ASP A 92 -11.45 -2.55 -16.66
CA ASP A 92 -10.01 -2.38 -16.63
C ASP A 92 -9.45 -3.07 -15.39
N ARG A 93 -8.65 -4.11 -15.65
CA ARG A 93 -7.94 -4.85 -14.61
C ARG A 93 -6.54 -4.27 -14.37
N SER A 94 -6.14 -3.17 -14.99
CA SER A 94 -4.87 -2.52 -14.67
C SER A 94 -4.87 -1.98 -13.24
N LEU A 95 -3.68 -1.90 -12.63
CA LEU A 95 -3.47 -1.30 -11.33
C LEU A 95 -2.08 -0.67 -11.31
N LYS A 96 -2.00 0.61 -10.98
CA LYS A 96 -0.74 1.30 -10.76
C LYS A 96 -0.05 0.74 -9.53
N THR A 97 1.23 0.43 -9.67
CA THR A 97 2.07 -0.01 -8.54
C THR A 97 2.92 1.14 -7.98
N ILE A 98 2.81 2.32 -8.57
CA ILE A 98 3.45 3.57 -8.14
C ILE A 98 2.37 4.63 -8.21
N SER A 99 2.25 5.47 -7.17
CA SER A 99 1.38 6.64 -7.26
C SER A 99 1.89 7.64 -8.29
N ASP A 100 0.97 8.46 -8.79
CA ASP A 100 1.22 9.65 -9.59
C ASP A 100 0.62 10.88 -8.92
N ALA A 101 0.70 10.90 -7.59
CA ALA A 101 0.19 11.98 -6.75
C ALA A 101 1.07 13.22 -6.85
N ALA A 102 2.38 13.04 -7.08
CA ALA A 102 3.38 14.10 -6.97
C ALA A 102 3.20 14.92 -5.67
N TYR A 103 2.97 14.23 -4.56
CA TYR A 103 2.54 14.88 -3.32
C TYR A 103 3.64 15.78 -2.77
N THR A 104 3.30 17.02 -2.49
CA THR A 104 4.24 18.02 -1.98
C THR A 104 3.97 18.30 -0.51
N TYR A 105 4.97 18.05 0.33
CA TYR A 105 4.88 18.38 1.75
C TYR A 105 5.05 19.90 1.95
N PRO A 106 4.26 20.51 2.86
CA PRO A 106 4.28 21.97 3.05
C PRO A 106 5.57 22.49 3.70
N ARG A 107 6.30 21.64 4.42
CA ARG A 107 7.57 21.99 5.08
C ARG A 107 8.52 20.79 5.05
N SER A 108 9.82 21.07 5.17
CA SER A 108 10.79 20.03 5.47
C SER A 108 10.52 19.41 6.84
N GLY A 109 10.83 18.13 6.99
CA GLY A 109 10.62 17.40 8.23
C GLY A 109 10.20 15.94 8.05
N LYS A 110 9.89 15.28 9.16
CA LYS A 110 9.48 13.87 9.18
C LYS A 110 7.96 13.75 9.16
N TYR A 111 7.48 12.91 8.26
CA TYR A 111 6.07 12.60 8.07
C TYR A 111 5.85 11.09 8.15
N ILE A 112 4.60 10.70 8.39
CA ILE A 112 4.18 9.30 8.31
C ILE A 112 3.15 9.22 7.20
N ALA A 113 3.49 8.50 6.13
CA ALA A 113 2.52 8.09 5.14
C ALA A 113 1.90 6.75 5.58
N CYS A 114 0.61 6.56 5.32
CA CYS A 114 -0.08 5.30 5.53
C CYS A 114 -0.59 4.77 4.20
N VAL A 115 -0.28 3.52 3.90
CA VAL A 115 -0.75 2.81 2.70
C VAL A 115 -1.76 1.76 3.13
N LYS A 116 -2.94 1.82 2.53
CA LYS A 116 -4.00 0.84 2.72
C LYS A 116 -4.17 0.04 1.44
N VAL A 117 -4.24 -1.28 1.56
CA VAL A 117 -4.49 -2.22 0.45
C VAL A 117 -5.68 -3.10 0.83
N VAL A 118 -6.58 -3.32 -0.13
CA VAL A 118 -7.67 -4.30 -0.04
C VAL A 118 -7.43 -5.36 -1.11
N ASP A 119 -7.35 -6.62 -0.66
CA ASP A 119 -7.14 -7.75 -1.55
C ASP A 119 -8.44 -8.29 -2.16
N THR A 120 -8.30 -9.18 -3.14
CA THR A 120 -9.41 -9.86 -3.82
C THR A 120 -10.24 -10.75 -2.91
N PHE A 121 -9.77 -11.05 -1.69
CA PHE A 121 -10.52 -11.78 -0.67
C PHE A 121 -11.28 -10.82 0.26
N GLY A 122 -11.20 -9.51 0.02
CA GLY A 122 -11.85 -8.47 0.82
C GLY A 122 -11.12 -8.15 2.12
N CYS A 123 -9.91 -8.68 2.33
CA CYS A 123 -9.12 -8.37 3.52
C CYS A 123 -8.37 -7.05 3.33
N ASP A 124 -8.46 -6.18 4.34
CA ASP A 124 -7.66 -4.96 4.38
C ASP A 124 -6.32 -5.18 5.12
N THR A 125 -5.29 -4.49 4.63
CA THR A 125 -3.97 -4.40 5.25
C THR A 125 -3.50 -2.96 5.15
N SER A 126 -3.05 -2.39 6.27
CA SER A 126 -2.47 -1.05 6.32
C SER A 126 -1.05 -1.11 6.86
N ILE A 127 -0.17 -0.27 6.34
CA ILE A 127 1.20 -0.11 6.81
C ILE A 127 1.60 1.37 6.79
N THR A 128 2.49 1.75 7.68
CA THR A 128 3.03 3.10 7.77
C THR A 128 4.45 3.14 7.26
N ILE A 129 4.83 4.28 6.71
CA ILE A 129 6.15 4.55 6.13
C ILE A 129 6.58 5.92 6.62
N GLU A 130 7.81 6.03 7.11
CA GLU A 130 8.40 7.33 7.40
C GLU A 130 8.85 7.99 6.10
N VAL A 131 8.48 9.25 5.93
CA VAL A 131 8.87 10.08 4.80
C VAL A 131 9.65 11.27 5.33
N GLU A 132 10.90 11.41 4.90
CA GLU A 132 11.72 12.57 5.24
C GLU A 132 11.66 13.57 4.08
N VAL A 133 10.92 14.65 4.39
CA VAL A 133 10.90 16.01 3.84
C VAL A 133 12.27 16.61 3.74
#